data_AF-A0AAE2BME1-F1
#
_entry.id   AF-A0AAE2BME1-F1
#
_cell.length_a   1.000
_cell.length_b   1.000
_cell.length_c   1.000
_cell.angle_alpha   90.00
_cell.angle_beta   90.00
_cell.angle_gamma   90.00
#
_symmetry.space_group_name_H-M   'P 1'
#
loop_
_entity.id
_entity.type
_entity.pdbx_description
1 polymer ?
#
loop_
_entity_poly.entity_id
_entity_poly.type
_entity_poly.pdbx_seq_one_letter_code
_entity_poly.pdbx_strand_id
1 'polypeptide(L)'
;MSPSNYFAGYSLTTLMQPGLPSPRDKVTILGDGNAKGVFNDERDIATYTIRAVDDPRTLNKTLYIRLQNTYSFHEIVAIVGDVKYANSAGIIHPSE
;
A
#
# COMPACT_ATOMS: atom_id res chain seq x y z
N MET A 1 16.49 1.99 -2.66
CA MET A 1 15.26 1.19 -2.46
C MET A 1 14.35 1.46 -3.64
N SER A 2 13.97 0.45 -4.43
CA SER A 2 12.99 0.65 -5.51
C SER A 2 11.64 0.98 -4.88
N PRO A 3 10.95 2.05 -5.30
CA PRO A 3 9.64 2.36 -4.74
C PRO A 3 8.64 1.27 -5.15
N SER A 4 8.04 0.61 -4.16
CA SER A 4 6.91 -0.29 -4.39
C SER A 4 5.65 0.57 -4.57
N ASN A 5 5.09 0.59 -5.77
CA ASN A 5 3.89 1.36 -6.11
C ASN A 5 2.69 0.43 -6.16
N TYR A 6 1.62 0.78 -5.45
CA TYR A 6 0.42 -0.03 -5.28
C TYR A 6 -0.82 0.73 -5.77
N PHE A 7 -1.75 -0.02 -6.36
CA PHE A 7 -3.14 0.39 -6.52
C PHE A 7 -3.79 0.40 -5.13
N ALA A 8 -4.23 1.57 -4.66
CA ALA A 8 -4.74 1.73 -3.31
C ALA A 8 -6.02 0.92 -3.08
N GLY A 9 -7.02 1.05 -3.94
CA GLY A 9 -8.29 0.31 -3.83
C GLY A 9 -8.08 -1.20 -3.85
N TYR A 10 -7.25 -1.71 -4.75
CA TYR A 10 -6.94 -3.15 -4.79
C TYR A 10 -6.17 -3.64 -3.55
N SER A 11 -5.11 -2.92 -3.17
CA SER A 11 -4.15 -3.40 -2.17
C SER A 11 -4.65 -3.20 -0.74
N LEU A 12 -5.35 -2.09 -0.47
CA LEU A 12 -5.82 -1.77 0.88
C LEU A 12 -7.07 -2.56 1.26
N THR A 13 -7.92 -2.95 0.30
CA THR A 13 -9.15 -3.73 0.57
C THR A 13 -8.86 -5.05 1.27
N THR A 14 -7.72 -5.68 0.98
CA THR A 14 -7.29 -6.94 1.58
C THR A 14 -6.13 -6.78 2.57
N LEU A 15 -5.75 -5.54 2.90
CA LEU A 15 -4.52 -5.23 3.66
C LEU A 15 -3.31 -5.99 3.11
N MET A 16 -3.13 -5.94 1.79
CA MET A 16 -2.00 -6.56 1.08
C MET A 16 -1.93 -8.09 1.20
N GLN A 17 -3.05 -8.76 1.50
CA GLN A 17 -3.17 -10.23 1.56
C GLN A 17 -4.03 -10.76 0.40
N PRO A 18 -3.45 -10.87 -0.82
CA PRO A 18 -4.22 -11.23 -2.02
C PRO A 18 -4.83 -12.63 -1.91
N GLY A 19 -6.07 -12.76 -2.39
CA GLY A 19 -6.81 -14.03 -2.38
C GLY A 19 -7.52 -14.34 -1.06
N LEU A 20 -7.38 -13.49 -0.04
CA LEU A 20 -8.12 -13.59 1.22
C LEU A 20 -9.22 -12.54 1.31
N PRO A 21 -10.32 -12.80 2.07
CA PRO A 21 -11.30 -11.77 2.38
C PRO A 21 -10.67 -10.63 3.18
N SER A 22 -11.30 -9.45 3.13
CA SER A 22 -10.87 -8.29 3.91
C SER A 22 -10.74 -8.67 5.39
N PRO A 23 -9.57 -8.43 6.03
CA PRO A 23 -9.36 -8.81 7.43
C PRO A 23 -10.32 -8.06 8.34
N ARG A 24 -11.09 -8.80 9.15
CA ARG A 24 -12.05 -8.21 10.10
C ARG A 24 -11.51 -8.13 11.52
N ASP A 25 -10.86 -9.21 11.97
CA ASP A 25 -10.43 -9.33 13.38
C ASP A 25 -8.91 -9.35 13.52
N LYS A 26 -8.20 -9.89 12.52
CA LYS A 26 -6.77 -10.15 12.59
C LYS A 26 -6.07 -9.93 11.25
N VAL A 27 -4.95 -9.22 11.26
CA VAL A 27 -4.08 -9.00 10.10
C VAL A 27 -2.69 -9.57 10.36
N THR A 28 -2.09 -10.19 9.35
CA THR A 28 -0.71 -10.69 9.42
C THR A 28 0.22 -9.60 8.94
N ILE A 29 1.18 -9.17 9.77
CA ILE A 29 2.23 -8.24 9.33
C ILE A 29 3.22 -9.00 8.43
N LEU A 30 3.42 -8.51 7.20
CA LEU A 30 4.41 -9.05 6.27
C LEU A 30 5.81 -8.52 6.60
N GLY A 31 6.74 -9.42 6.89
CA GLY A 31 8.10 -9.05 7.31
C GLY A 31 8.10 -8.32 8.65
N ASP A 32 8.83 -7.21 8.74
CA ASP A 32 8.90 -6.36 9.94
C ASP A 32 7.88 -5.20 9.94
N GLY A 33 7.07 -5.06 8.88
CA GLY A 33 6.05 -4.02 8.76
C GLY A 33 6.55 -2.58 8.56
N ASN A 34 7.86 -2.33 8.54
CA ASN A 34 8.43 -0.98 8.52
C ASN A 34 8.72 -0.45 7.10
N ALA A 35 8.82 -1.35 6.12
CA ALA A 35 9.04 -0.97 4.74
C ALA A 35 7.92 -0.05 4.22
N LYS A 36 8.30 1.04 3.57
CA LYS A 36 7.37 2.04 3.02
C LYS A 36 6.96 1.68 1.59
N GLY A 37 5.66 1.69 1.33
CA GLY A 37 5.06 1.61 0.00
C GLY A 37 4.36 2.90 -0.39
N VAL A 38 4.19 3.15 -1.68
CA VAL A 38 3.39 4.26 -2.22
C VAL A 38 2.04 3.69 -2.67
N PHE A 39 0.94 4.25 -2.16
CA PHE A 39 -0.42 3.80 -2.45
C PHE A 39 -1.16 4.90 -3.22
N ASN A 40 -1.27 4.74 -4.54
CA ASN A 40 -1.94 5.74 -5.37
C ASN A 40 -3.39 5.32 -5.64
N ASP A 41 -4.30 6.29 -5.62
CA ASP A 41 -5.66 6.10 -6.10
C ASP A 41 -5.61 5.76 -7.60
N GLU A 42 -6.42 4.79 -8.01
CA GLU A 42 -6.50 4.31 -9.39
C GLU A 42 -6.83 5.43 -10.38
N ARG A 43 -7.61 6.45 -9.97
CA ARG A 43 -7.96 7.61 -10.79
C ARG A 43 -6.77 8.53 -11.02
N ASP A 44 -5.91 8.69 -10.02
CA ASP A 44 -4.68 9.46 -10.16
C ASP A 44 -3.69 8.72 -11.07
N ILE A 45 -3.58 7.39 -10.93
CA ILE A 45 -2.76 6.58 -11.83
C ILE A 45 -3.20 6.78 -13.27
N ALA A 46 -4.50 6.62 -13.56
CA ALA A 46 -5.04 6.82 -14.90
C ALA A 46 -4.77 8.25 -15.43
N THR A 47 -4.98 9.26 -14.59
CA THR A 47 -4.75 10.66 -14.94
C THR A 47 -3.29 10.92 -15.33
N TYR A 48 -2.34 10.48 -14.51
CA TYR A 48 -0.92 10.69 -14.81
C TYR A 48 -0.43 9.85 -15.97
N THR A 49 -0.97 8.64 -16.17
CA THR A 49 -0.67 7.83 -17.36
C THR A 49 -1.12 8.51 -18.64
N ILE A 50 -2.35 9.06 -18.70
CA ILE A 50 -2.85 9.77 -19.89
C ILE A 50 -2.00 11.02 -20.15
N ARG A 51 -1.69 11.80 -19.11
CA ARG A 51 -0.83 12.99 -19.24
C ARG A 51 0.57 12.66 -19.71
N ALA A 52 1.10 11.48 -19.37
CA ALA A 52 2.43 11.05 -19.77
C ALA A 52 2.53 10.64 -21.23
N VAL A 53 1.42 10.40 -21.94
CA VAL A 53 1.44 9.93 -23.33
C VAL A 53 1.96 11.01 -24.29
N ASP A 54 1.57 12.27 -24.05
CA ASP A 54 1.89 13.42 -24.92
C ASP A 54 2.91 14.39 -24.31
N ASP A 55 3.44 14.10 -23.12
CA ASP A 55 4.46 14.94 -22.48
C ASP A 55 5.85 14.58 -23.02
N PRO A 56 6.55 15.45 -23.76
CA PRO A 56 7.87 15.12 -24.29
C PRO A 56 8.91 14.82 -23.20
N ARG A 57 8.67 15.22 -21.93
CA ARG A 57 9.55 14.93 -20.79
C ARG A 57 9.52 13.46 -20.34
N THR A 58 8.48 12.72 -20.69
CA THR A 58 8.33 11.29 -20.35
C THR A 58 8.75 10.36 -21.48
N LEU A 59 9.05 10.89 -22.67
CA LEU A 59 9.52 10.11 -23.81
C LEU A 59 10.80 9.33 -23.46
N ASN A 60 10.76 8.01 -23.64
CA ASN A 60 11.86 7.08 -23.33
C ASN A 60 12.30 7.14 -21.84
N LYS A 61 11.35 7.38 -20.92
CA LYS A 61 11.58 7.39 -19.47
C LYS A 61 10.61 6.47 -18.73
N THR A 62 11.06 5.99 -17.58
CA THR A 62 10.18 5.39 -16.56
C THR A 62 9.60 6.50 -15.70
N LEU A 63 8.28 6.67 -15.70
CA LEU A 63 7.58 7.60 -14.81
C LEU A 63 7.20 6.91 -13.49
N TYR A 64 7.70 7.43 -12.37
CA TYR A 64 7.27 7.01 -11.03
C TYR A 64 6.20 7.98 -10.51
N ILE A 65 4.99 7.48 -10.29
CA ILE A 65 3.90 8.26 -9.69
C ILE A 65 4.04 8.18 -8.17
N ARG A 66 4.64 9.21 -7.57
CA ARG A 66 4.85 9.28 -6.12
C ARG A 66 4.15 10.50 -5.55
N LEU A 67 2.90 10.29 -5.13
CA LEU A 67 2.12 11.29 -4.41
C LEU A 67 2.44 11.25 -2.90
N GLN A 68 1.66 11.96 -2.09
CA GLN A 68 1.88 12.06 -0.63
C GLN A 68 1.36 10.83 0.16
N ASN A 69 1.16 9.70 -0.50
CA ASN A 69 0.56 8.50 0.10
C ASN A 69 1.61 7.41 0.37
N THR A 70 2.69 7.77 1.07
CA THR A 70 3.77 6.84 1.41
C THR A 70 3.59 6.31 2.82
N TYR A 71 3.23 5.03 2.97
CA TYR A 71 2.92 4.42 4.26
C TYR A 71 3.66 3.10 4.48
N SER A 72 3.98 2.80 5.73
CA SER A 72 4.39 1.46 6.16
C SER A 72 3.17 0.61 6.46
N PHE A 73 3.36 -0.71 6.60
CA PHE A 73 2.22 -1.56 6.91
C PHE A 73 1.66 -1.30 8.32
N HIS A 74 2.53 -0.96 9.28
CA HIS A 74 2.11 -0.48 10.60
C HIS A 74 1.20 0.76 10.52
N GLU A 75 1.57 1.73 9.69
CA GLU A 75 0.76 2.94 9.52
C GLU A 75 -0.57 2.65 8.83
N ILE A 76 -0.60 1.77 7.84
CA ILE A 76 -1.84 1.37 7.16
C ILE A 76 -2.81 0.70 8.14
N VAL A 77 -2.32 -0.26 8.95
CA VAL A 77 -3.18 -0.93 9.94
C VAL A 77 -3.70 0.06 10.99
N ALA A 78 -2.86 1.01 11.42
CA ALA A 78 -3.28 2.07 12.34
C ALA A 78 -4.36 2.99 11.73
N ILE A 79 -4.28 3.30 10.43
CA ILE A 79 -5.26 4.15 9.73
C ILE A 79 -6.60 3.43 9.54
N VAL A 80 -6.59 2.14 9.22
CA VAL A 80 -7.81 1.37 8.93
C VAL A 80 -8.64 1.11 10.19
N GLY A 81 -8.01 1.03 11.36
CA GLY A 81 -8.69 0.84 12.65
C GLY A 81 -9.34 -0.54 12.78
N ASP A 82 -9.41 -1.08 14.00
CA ASP A 82 -10.18 -2.29 14.36
C ASP A 82 -9.60 -3.68 14.03
N VAL A 83 -8.39 -3.80 13.46
CA VAL A 83 -7.78 -5.13 13.19
C VAL A 83 -6.63 -5.44 14.14
N LYS A 84 -6.72 -6.55 14.89
CA LYS A 84 -5.65 -6.98 15.82
C LYS A 84 -4.44 -7.55 15.05
N TYR A 85 -3.25 -7.34 15.58
CA TYR A 85 -2.01 -7.85 14.97
C TYR A 85 -1.83 -9.36 15.20
N ALA A 86 -1.50 -10.09 14.14
CA ALA A 86 -0.74 -11.34 14.20
C ALA A 86 0.69 -11.03 13.75
N ASN A 87 1.68 -11.19 14.61
CA ASN A 87 3.03 -11.40 14.10
C ASN A 87 3.19 -12.87 13.68
N SER A 88 4.08 -13.14 12.73
CA SER A 88 4.46 -14.49 12.29
C SER A 88 5.11 -15.36 13.38
N ALA A 89 5.29 -14.81 14.59
CA ALA A 89 5.78 -15.50 15.79
C ALA A 89 4.67 -15.89 16.79
N GLY A 90 3.39 -15.61 16.49
CA GLY A 90 2.26 -15.96 17.37
C GLY A 90 2.08 -15.07 18.61
N ILE A 91 2.83 -13.97 18.77
CA ILE A 91 2.66 -13.03 19.88
C ILE A 91 1.68 -11.93 19.46
N ILE A 92 0.50 -11.97 20.08
CA ILE A 92 -0.50 -10.91 20.03
C ILE A 92 -0.02 -9.82 20.98
N HIS A 93 0.45 -8.68 20.47
CA HIS A 93 0.56 -7.48 21.28
C HIS A 93 -0.82 -6.81 21.35
N PRO A 94 -1.37 -6.57 22.56
CA PRO A 94 -2.57 -5.75 22.70
C PRO A 94 -2.27 -4.35 22.17
N SER A 95 -3.22 -3.76 21.46
CA SER A 95 -3.25 -2.32 21.23
C SER A 95 -3.50 -1.64 22.58
N GLU A 96 -2.48 -0.98 23.12
CA GLU A 96 -2.64 0.12 24.08
C GLU A 96 -2.67 1.46 23.33
#